data_AF-A0A255PLE8-F1
#
_entry.id   AF-A0A255PLE8-F1
#
_cell.length_a   1.000
_cell.length_b   1.000
_cell.length_c   1.000
_cell.angle_alpha   90.00
_cell.angle_beta   90.00
_cell.angle_gamma   90.00
#
_symmetry.space_group_name_H-M   'P 1'
#
loop_
_entity.id
_entity.type
_entity.pdbx_description
1 polymer ?
#
loop_
_entity_poly.entity_id
_entity_poly.type
_entity_poly.pdbx_seq_one_letter_code
_entity_poly.pdbx_strand_id
1 'polypeptide(L)'
;MTDSEPFARDGRPVCGVCPSLRLPGGHFDVADRPSRDCPFDPATGHRVTAAGIPVCVHPERVGLPAAPYATDGLPLPWETPPPVEADEVPAWVRAALDAAPPEVCDDVIRQATELLLASDPATDITAVLRAALG
;
A
#
# COMPACT_ATOMS: atom_id res chain seq x y z
N MET A 1 -18.71 11.46 -7.66
CA MET A 1 -17.57 10.57 -7.90
C MET A 1 -16.35 11.38 -7.55
N THR A 2 -15.78 11.15 -6.38
CA THR A 2 -14.60 11.89 -5.92
C THR A 2 -13.46 11.51 -6.84
N ASP A 3 -13.02 12.44 -7.70
CA ASP A 3 -11.82 12.27 -8.51
C ASP A 3 -10.68 12.01 -7.53
N SER A 4 -10.30 10.74 -7.39
CA SER A 4 -9.22 10.34 -6.49
C SER A 4 -7.91 10.60 -7.23
N GLU A 5 -7.05 11.38 -6.61
CA GLU A 5 -5.79 11.83 -7.19
C GLU A 5 -4.89 10.63 -7.60
N PRO A 6 -4.00 10.81 -8.60
CA PRO A 6 -3.03 9.79 -8.95
C PRO A 6 -2.24 9.30 -7.74
N PHE A 7 -1.96 8.00 -7.71
CA PHE A 7 -1.25 7.40 -6.59
C PHE A 7 0.21 7.85 -6.49
N ALA A 8 0.89 8.00 -7.63
CA ALA A 8 2.23 8.57 -7.64
C ALA A 8 2.16 10.06 -7.30
N ARG A 9 2.90 10.43 -6.26
CA ARG A 9 3.03 11.81 -5.78
C ARG A 9 4.46 12.30 -5.95
N ASP A 10 4.64 13.61 -5.88
CA ASP A 10 5.94 14.25 -5.92
C ASP A 10 6.86 13.64 -4.82
N GLY A 11 7.94 12.98 -5.24
CA GLY A 11 8.96 12.43 -4.35
C GLY A 11 9.36 10.96 -4.59
N ARG A 12 8.47 10.10 -5.09
CA ARG A 12 8.81 8.69 -5.39
C ARG A 12 8.99 8.45 -6.90
N PRO A 13 10.20 8.16 -7.39
CA PRO A 13 10.44 7.98 -8.83
C PRO A 13 9.81 6.68 -9.34
N VAL A 14 8.68 6.79 -10.03
CA VAL A 14 8.06 5.70 -10.80
C VAL A 14 8.53 5.72 -12.27
N CYS A 15 8.27 4.64 -13.02
CA CYS A 15 8.52 4.65 -14.46
C CYS A 15 7.47 5.50 -15.20
N GLY A 16 7.84 6.06 -16.36
CA GLY A 16 6.94 6.95 -17.13
C GLY A 16 5.67 6.28 -17.67
N VAL A 17 5.57 4.95 -17.59
CA VAL A 17 4.41 4.13 -17.97
C VAL A 17 3.71 3.52 -16.75
N CYS A 18 4.02 3.98 -15.54
CA CYS A 18 3.41 3.44 -14.33
C CYS A 18 1.94 3.85 -14.27
N PRO A 19 0.99 2.91 -14.02
CA PRO A 19 -0.42 3.26 -13.88
C PRO A 19 -0.67 4.28 -12.77
N SER A 20 0.15 4.28 -11.71
CA SER A 20 0.06 5.21 -10.59
C SER A 20 0.21 6.68 -10.98
N LEU A 21 0.79 7.00 -12.15
CA LEU A 21 0.88 8.38 -12.66
C LEU A 21 -0.49 8.95 -13.07
N ARG A 22 -1.48 8.08 -13.28
CA ARG A 22 -2.82 8.45 -13.77
C ARG A 22 -3.95 7.92 -12.92
N LEU A 23 -3.71 6.85 -12.18
CA LEU A 23 -4.73 6.13 -11.42
C LEU A 23 -4.47 6.27 -9.92
N PRO A 24 -5.54 6.40 -9.11
CA PRO A 24 -5.46 6.33 -7.66
C PRO A 24 -5.04 4.94 -7.18
N GLY A 25 -4.67 4.86 -5.90
CA GLY A 25 -4.42 3.57 -5.24
C GLY A 25 -5.65 2.67 -5.33
N GLY A 26 -5.44 1.36 -5.40
CA GLY A 26 -6.54 0.40 -5.54
C GLY A 26 -7.16 0.31 -6.94
N HIS A 27 -6.74 1.13 -7.90
CA HIS A 27 -7.26 1.10 -9.29
C HIS A 27 -6.28 0.51 -10.30
N PHE A 28 -5.19 -0.08 -9.80
CA PHE A 28 -4.26 -0.90 -10.55
C PHE A 28 -3.76 -2.03 -9.63
N ASP A 29 -3.36 -3.14 -10.22
CA ASP A 29 -2.72 -4.22 -9.48
C ASP A 29 -1.21 -4.01 -9.39
N VAL A 30 -0.59 -4.66 -8.41
CA VAL A 30 0.86 -4.69 -8.29
C VAL A 30 1.32 -6.14 -8.37
N ALA A 31 2.22 -6.43 -9.30
CA ALA A 31 2.87 -7.73 -9.45
C ALA A 31 4.36 -7.63 -9.10
N ASP A 32 4.94 -8.71 -8.59
CA ASP A 32 6.36 -8.75 -8.19
C ASP A 32 7.33 -8.47 -9.33
N ARG A 33 6.95 -8.85 -10.55
CA ARG A 33 7.79 -8.74 -11.74
C ARG A 33 6.95 -8.85 -13.02
N PRO A 34 7.48 -8.40 -14.18
CA PRO A 34 6.86 -8.68 -15.47
C PRO A 34 6.60 -10.19 -15.67
N SER A 35 5.41 -10.53 -16.20
CA SER A 35 5.05 -11.90 -16.58
C SER A 35 4.21 -11.93 -17.87
N ARG A 36 3.85 -13.15 -18.31
CA ARG A 36 2.92 -13.35 -19.43
C ARG A 36 1.47 -13.05 -19.05
N ASP A 37 1.16 -13.01 -17.76
CA ASP A 37 -0.18 -12.73 -17.23
C ASP A 37 -0.48 -11.22 -17.23
N CYS A 38 0.57 -10.40 -17.33
CA CYS A 38 0.49 -8.94 -17.46
C CYS A 38 1.29 -8.40 -18.67
N PRO A 39 0.91 -8.76 -19.92
CA PRO A 39 1.55 -8.23 -21.12
C PRO A 39 1.43 -6.71 -21.21
N PHE A 40 2.38 -6.08 -21.90
CA PHE A 40 2.30 -4.65 -22.21
C PHE A 40 1.27 -4.42 -23.33
N ASP A 41 0.32 -3.54 -23.09
CA ASP A 41 -0.66 -3.08 -24.06
C ASP A 41 -0.25 -1.69 -24.59
N PRO A 42 0.12 -1.57 -25.87
CA PRO A 42 0.53 -0.29 -26.46
C PRO A 42 -0.62 0.71 -26.62
N ALA A 43 -1.88 0.27 -26.61
CA ALA A 43 -3.02 1.17 -26.74
C ALA A 43 -3.24 2.00 -25.45
N THR A 44 -3.10 1.35 -24.29
CA THR A 44 -3.22 2.01 -22.98
C THR A 44 -1.89 2.52 -22.45
N GLY A 45 -0.77 1.97 -22.93
CA GLY A 45 0.57 2.28 -22.45
C GLY A 45 0.90 1.64 -21.10
N HIS A 46 0.13 0.62 -20.67
CA HIS A 46 0.32 -0.07 -19.40
C HIS A 46 0.54 -1.57 -19.62
N ARG A 47 1.04 -2.25 -18.59
CA ARG A 47 0.84 -3.70 -18.49
C ARG A 47 -0.57 -3.95 -17.99
N VAL A 48 -1.24 -4.98 -18.48
CA VAL A 48 -2.64 -5.24 -18.14
C VAL A 48 -2.90 -6.70 -17.83
N THR A 49 -3.79 -7.00 -16.89
CA THR A 49 -4.29 -8.37 -16.70
C THR A 49 -5.12 -8.82 -17.91
N ALA A 50 -5.53 -10.09 -17.94
CA ALA A 50 -6.43 -10.61 -18.97
C ALA A 50 -7.79 -9.86 -19.02
N ALA A 51 -8.20 -9.23 -17.91
CA ALA A 51 -9.40 -8.40 -17.83
C ALA A 51 -9.17 -6.93 -18.21
N GLY A 52 -7.96 -6.55 -18.61
CA GLY A 52 -7.61 -5.17 -18.97
C GLY A 52 -7.26 -4.26 -17.77
N ILE A 53 -7.10 -4.82 -16.57
CA ILE A 53 -6.74 -4.04 -15.38
C ILE A 53 -5.27 -3.62 -15.45
N PRO A 54 -4.92 -2.33 -15.33
CA PRO A 54 -3.52 -1.89 -15.34
C PRO A 54 -2.70 -2.49 -14.19
N VAL A 55 -1.44 -2.81 -14.47
CA VAL A 55 -0.54 -3.49 -13.53
C VAL A 55 0.78 -2.73 -13.43
N CYS A 56 1.17 -2.37 -12.21
CA CYS A 56 2.55 -2.01 -11.91
C CYS A 56 3.35 -3.30 -11.63
N VAL A 57 4.55 -3.40 -12.18
CA VAL A 57 5.45 -4.56 -12.00
C VAL A 57 6.70 -4.23 -11.17
N HIS A 58 6.66 -3.11 -10.44
CA HIS A 58 7.76 -2.61 -9.63
C HIS A 58 7.25 -2.18 -8.25
N PRO A 59 6.97 -3.14 -7.34
CA PRO A 59 6.45 -2.88 -5.98
C PRO A 59 7.26 -1.80 -5.26
N GLU A 60 8.59 -1.93 -5.26
CA GLU A 60 9.52 -0.99 -4.62
C GLU A 60 9.43 0.45 -5.18
N ARG A 61 9.22 0.58 -6.49
CA ARG A 61 9.14 1.91 -7.12
C ARG A 61 7.79 2.57 -6.88
N VAL A 62 6.71 1.80 -6.85
CA VAL A 62 5.38 2.36 -6.60
C VAL A 62 5.13 2.54 -5.10
N GLY A 63 5.81 1.79 -4.23
CA GLY A 63 5.63 1.84 -2.78
C GLY A 63 4.41 1.07 -2.29
N LEU A 64 4.02 0.02 -3.02
CA LEU A 64 2.92 -0.88 -2.64
C LEU A 64 3.41 -2.34 -2.73
N PRO A 65 3.07 -3.19 -1.76
CA PRO A 65 3.26 -4.64 -1.88
C PRO A 65 2.55 -5.21 -3.11
N ALA A 66 3.06 -6.31 -3.66
CA ALA A 66 2.38 -7.01 -4.73
C ALA A 66 1.05 -7.59 -4.25
N ALA A 67 -0.05 -7.16 -4.87
CA ALA A 67 -1.39 -7.65 -4.62
C ALA A 67 -2.35 -7.28 -5.77
N PRO A 68 -3.43 -8.05 -5.97
CA PRO A 68 -4.49 -7.75 -6.92
C PRO A 68 -5.47 -6.67 -6.38
N TYR A 69 -4.97 -5.47 -6.04
CA TYR A 69 -5.80 -4.44 -5.40
C TYR A 69 -7.05 -4.07 -6.21
N ALA A 70 -6.91 -3.89 -7.53
CA ALA A 70 -8.01 -3.52 -8.39
C ALA A 70 -8.83 -4.73 -8.84
N THR A 71 -8.17 -5.86 -9.11
CA THR A 71 -8.85 -7.09 -9.54
C THR A 71 -9.74 -7.66 -8.43
N ASP A 72 -9.24 -7.73 -7.19
CA ASP A 72 -9.94 -8.34 -6.06
C ASP A 72 -10.56 -7.31 -5.10
N GLY A 73 -10.38 -6.00 -5.35
CA GLY A 73 -10.88 -4.93 -4.48
C GLY A 73 -10.22 -4.93 -3.10
N LEU A 74 -8.94 -5.27 -3.03
CA LEU A 74 -8.21 -5.32 -1.75
C LEU A 74 -7.93 -3.90 -1.25
N PRO A 75 -8.06 -3.65 0.08
CA PRO A 75 -7.71 -2.37 0.66
C PRO A 75 -6.21 -2.11 0.50
N LEU A 76 -5.83 -0.82 0.45
CA LEU A 76 -4.43 -0.45 0.54
C LEU A 76 -3.88 -0.81 1.94
N PRO A 77 -2.55 -0.95 2.11
CA PRO A 77 -1.98 -1.39 3.39
C PRO A 77 -2.42 -0.56 4.60
N TRP A 78 -2.54 0.76 4.46
CA TRP A 78 -3.02 1.66 5.53
C TRP A 78 -4.56 1.71 5.68
N GLU A 79 -5.30 1.14 4.72
CA GLU A 79 -6.76 0.99 4.79
C GLU A 79 -7.15 -0.38 5.36
N THR A 80 -6.19 -1.31 5.47
CA THR A 80 -6.40 -2.59 6.11
C THR A 80 -6.68 -2.36 7.59
N PRO A 81 -7.80 -2.88 8.13
CA PRO A 81 -8.12 -2.69 9.53
C PRO A 81 -7.00 -3.24 10.41
N PRO A 82 -6.73 -2.62 11.56
CA PRO A 82 -5.70 -3.11 12.44
C PRO A 82 -6.06 -4.51 12.96
N PRO A 83 -5.04 -5.33 13.29
CA PRO A 83 -5.26 -6.68 13.78
C PRO A 83 -5.95 -6.67 15.15
N VAL A 84 -6.59 -7.78 15.48
CA VAL A 84 -7.24 -7.99 16.78
C VAL A 84 -6.20 -8.34 17.86
N GLU A 85 -5.17 -9.10 17.48
CA GLU A 85 -4.12 -9.54 18.39
C GLU A 85 -3.00 -8.49 18.47
N ALA A 86 -2.64 -8.10 19.69
CA ALA A 86 -1.69 -7.02 19.92
C ALA A 86 -0.26 -7.33 19.42
N ASP A 87 0.12 -8.59 19.36
CA ASP A 87 1.43 -9.05 18.87
C ASP A 87 1.56 -8.96 17.34
N GLU A 88 0.45 -8.85 16.61
CA GLU A 88 0.43 -8.62 15.16
C GLU A 88 0.53 -7.13 14.79
N VAL A 89 0.24 -6.21 15.74
CA VAL A 89 0.26 -4.75 15.52
C VAL A 89 1.58 -4.25 14.95
N PRO A 90 2.78 -4.67 15.43
CA PRO A 90 4.05 -4.19 14.87
C PRO A 90 4.21 -4.50 13.38
N ALA A 91 3.79 -5.70 12.95
CA ALA A 91 3.86 -6.10 11.55
C ALA A 91 2.88 -5.29 10.69
N TRP A 92 1.66 -5.07 11.19
CA TRP A 92 0.67 -4.22 10.54
C TRP A 92 1.14 -2.77 10.41
N VAL A 93 1.67 -2.17 11.48
CA VAL A 93 2.22 -0.80 11.47
C VAL A 93 3.30 -0.65 10.42
N ARG A 94 4.25 -1.58 10.36
CA ARG A 94 5.32 -1.56 9.36
C ARG A 94 4.75 -1.58 7.94
N ALA A 95 3.87 -2.53 7.64
CA ALA A 95 3.27 -2.66 6.31
C ALA A 95 2.45 -1.42 5.92
N ALA A 96 1.68 -0.87 6.85
CA ALA A 96 0.90 0.33 6.64
C ALA A 96 1.79 1.55 6.39
N LEU A 97 2.78 1.82 7.26
CA LEU A 97 3.63 3.01 7.18
C LEU A 97 4.64 2.96 6.02
N ASP A 98 5.12 1.77 5.61
CA ASP A 98 6.01 1.63 4.44
C ASP A 98 5.32 2.06 3.14
N ALA A 99 3.99 1.91 3.08
CA ALA A 99 3.17 2.20 1.91
C ALA A 99 2.36 3.51 2.03
N ALA A 100 2.09 3.96 3.25
CA ALA A 100 1.20 5.08 3.51
C ALA A 100 1.74 6.40 2.94
N PRO A 101 0.85 7.26 2.42
CA PRO A 101 1.20 8.65 2.22
C PRO A 101 1.39 9.36 3.57
N PRO A 102 2.22 10.41 3.66
CA PRO A 102 2.57 11.08 4.92
C PRO A 102 1.37 11.55 5.75
N GLU A 103 0.29 12.01 5.11
CA GLU A 103 -0.89 12.50 5.80
C GLU A 103 -1.74 11.42 6.48
N VAL A 104 -1.50 10.14 6.18
CA VAL A 104 -2.22 9.01 6.81
C VAL A 104 -1.39 8.38 7.95
N CYS A 105 -0.08 8.67 8.02
CA CYS A 105 0.81 8.08 9.02
C CYS A 105 0.36 8.33 10.46
N ASP A 106 -0.09 9.55 10.78
CA ASP A 106 -0.54 9.91 12.12
C ASP A 106 -1.74 9.06 12.58
N ASP A 107 -2.67 8.76 11.68
CA ASP A 107 -3.84 7.93 11.97
C ASP A 107 -3.47 6.46 12.21
N VAL A 108 -2.54 5.91 11.42
CA VAL A 108 -2.01 4.55 11.62
C VAL A 108 -1.32 4.44 12.98
N ILE A 109 -0.46 5.41 13.32
CA ILE A 109 0.26 5.44 14.61
C ILE A 109 -0.72 5.56 15.78
N ARG A 110 -1.75 6.40 15.64
CA ARG A 110 -2.80 6.56 16.66
C ARG A 110 -3.55 5.25 16.90
N GLN A 111 -4.02 4.58 15.84
CA GLN A 111 -4.72 3.30 15.96
C GLN A 111 -3.85 2.22 16.61
N ALA A 112 -2.57 2.13 16.22
CA ALA A 112 -1.62 1.22 16.85
C ALA A 112 -1.48 1.49 18.35
N THR A 113 -1.37 2.77 18.72
CA THR A 113 -1.24 3.21 20.12
C THR A 113 -2.46 2.83 20.95
N GLU A 114 -3.66 3.09 20.42
CA GLU A 114 -4.93 2.75 21.08
C GLU A 114 -5.03 1.25 21.35
N LEU A 115 -4.69 0.41 20.36
CA LEU A 115 -4.76 -1.06 20.50
C LEU A 115 -3.74 -1.62 21.48
N LEU A 116 -2.48 -1.19 21.39
CA LEU A 116 -1.42 -1.65 22.27
C LEU A 116 -1.71 -1.29 23.73
N LEU A 117 -2.18 -0.06 23.99
CA LEU A 117 -2.54 0.37 25.35
C LEU A 117 -3.82 -0.27 25.87
N ALA A 118 -4.77 -0.62 24.99
CA ALA A 118 -5.95 -1.39 25.37
C ALA A 118 -5.59 -2.83 25.78
N SER A 119 -4.59 -3.43 25.14
CA SER A 119 -4.08 -4.76 25.48
C SER A 119 -3.23 -4.76 26.76
N ASP A 120 -2.31 -3.81 26.90
CA ASP A 120 -1.49 -3.62 28.10
C ASP A 120 -1.19 -2.12 28.31
N PRO A 121 -1.82 -1.48 29.32
CA PRO A 121 -1.60 -0.06 29.64
C PRO A 121 -0.15 0.30 30.01
N ALA A 122 0.70 -0.68 30.36
CA ALA A 122 2.10 -0.46 30.68
C ALA A 122 3.04 -0.57 29.45
N THR A 123 2.50 -0.82 28.26
CA THR A 123 3.29 -0.99 27.03
C THR A 123 4.14 0.25 26.72
N ASP A 124 5.44 0.04 26.47
CA ASP A 124 6.30 1.07 25.90
C ASP A 124 6.06 1.20 24.38
N ILE A 125 5.11 2.06 24.01
CA ILE A 125 4.73 2.31 22.62
C ILE A 125 5.91 2.77 21.77
N THR A 126 6.80 3.57 22.34
CA THR A 126 7.96 4.09 21.59
C THR A 126 8.94 2.95 21.28
N ALA A 127 9.16 2.02 22.21
CA ALA A 127 9.98 0.84 21.96
C ALA A 127 9.36 -0.07 20.87
N VAL A 128 8.05 -0.30 20.91
CA VAL A 128 7.34 -1.11 19.91
C VAL A 128 7.44 -0.49 18.51
N LEU A 129 7.12 0.80 18.37
CA LEU A 129 7.19 1.48 17.07
C LEU A 129 8.61 1.52 16.51
N ARG A 130 9.63 1.74 17.37
CA ARG A 130 11.04 1.69 16.95
C ARG A 130 11.40 0.30 16.43
N ALA A 131 11.00 -0.77 17.12
CA ALA A 131 11.27 -2.13 16.69
C ALA A 131 10.56 -2.49 15.36
N ALA A 132 9.34 -1.98 15.15
CA ALA A 132 8.58 -2.21 13.93
C ALA A 132 9.25 -1.58 12.69
N LEU A 133 9.82 -0.38 12.84
CA LEU A 133 10.34 0.42 11.73
C LEU A 133 11.84 0.21 11.43
N GLY A 134 12.59 -0.40 12.36
CA GLY A 134 14.01 -0.73 12.19
C GLY A 134 14.93 0.39 12.64
#